data_AF-A0A7C9EIQ2-F1
#
_entry.id   AF-A0A7C9EIQ2-F1
#
_cell.length_a   1.000
_cell.length_b   1.000
_cell.length_c   1.000
_cell.angle_alpha   90.00
_cell.angle_beta   90.00
_cell.angle_gamma   90.00
#
_symmetry.space_group_name_H-M   'P 1'
#
loop_
_entity.id
_entity.type
_entity.pdbx_description
1 polymer ?
#
loop_
_entity_poly.entity_id
_entity_poly.type
_entity_poly.pdbx_seq_one_letter_code
_entity_poly.pdbx_strand_id
1 'polypeptide(L)'
;FGSLFQVDNGKDGPYLSLVVQSKEEEEEGVSTIQEKEDQVTSQESKDNRALVDNNSAQSLTGEDIEEMRRQGATGDQIIEALIANSATFEKKTSFSQEKYRLR
;
A
#
# COMPACT_ATOMS: atom_id res chain seq x y z
N PHE A 1 -14.18 8.43 -20.40
CA PHE A 1 -13.01 8.12 -19.57
C PHE A 1 -13.22 6.76 -18.93
N GLY A 2 -12.36 5.80 -19.25
CA GLY A 2 -12.42 4.43 -18.75
C GLY A 2 -11.56 3.52 -19.64
N SER A 3 -10.86 2.57 -19.02
CA SER A 3 -10.11 1.52 -19.73
C SER A 3 -11.02 0.33 -19.98
N LEU A 4 -11.00 -0.23 -21.20
CA LEU A 4 -11.80 -1.39 -21.58
C LEU A 4 -10.98 -2.67 -21.34
N PHE A 5 -11.57 -3.65 -20.68
CA PHE A 5 -10.92 -4.94 -20.38
C PHE A 5 -11.75 -6.08 -20.97
N GLN A 6 -11.07 -7.12 -21.44
CA GLN A 6 -11.67 -8.37 -21.87
C GLN A 6 -11.33 -9.47 -20.86
N VAL A 7 -12.25 -10.41 -20.67
CA VAL A 7 -12.01 -11.63 -19.88
C VAL A 7 -11.48 -12.71 -20.83
N ASP A 8 -10.27 -13.18 -20.58
CA ASP A 8 -9.65 -14.30 -21.29
C ASP A 8 -9.50 -15.50 -20.36
N ASN A 9 -9.64 -16.71 -20.89
CA ASN A 9 -9.44 -17.94 -20.12
C ASN A 9 -8.01 -18.45 -20.30
N GLY A 10 -7.20 -18.34 -19.25
CA GLY A 10 -5.86 -18.90 -19.19
C GLY A 10 -5.84 -20.29 -18.55
N LYS A 11 -4.69 -20.95 -18.64
CA LYS A 11 -4.40 -22.23 -17.96
C LYS A 11 -4.62 -22.21 -16.44
N ASP A 12 -4.46 -21.04 -15.82
CA ASP A 12 -4.59 -20.81 -14.38
C ASP A 12 -5.97 -20.22 -14.00
N GLY A 13 -6.91 -20.16 -14.94
CA GLY A 13 -8.25 -19.59 -14.78
C GLY A 13 -8.52 -18.32 -15.60
N PRO A 14 -9.73 -17.75 -15.49
CA PRO A 14 -10.07 -16.50 -16.17
C PRO A 14 -9.24 -15.33 -15.63
N TYR A 15 -8.72 -14.50 -16.52
CA TYR A 15 -7.99 -13.27 -16.19
C TYR A 15 -8.43 -12.11 -17.09
N LEU A 16 -8.09 -10.88 -16.71
CA LEU A 16 -8.43 -9.67 -17.47
C LEU A 16 -7.25 -9.18 -18.30
N SER A 17 -7.50 -8.89 -19.57
CA SER A 17 -6.55 -8.25 -20.49
C SER A 17 -7.05 -6.86 -20.90
N LEU A 18 -6.14 -5.90 -20.99
CA LEU A 18 -6.47 -4.54 -21.44
C LEU A 18 -6.73 -4.57 -22.95
N VAL A 19 -7.88 -4.06 -23.38
CA VAL A 19 -8.20 -3.92 -24.81
C VAL A 19 -7.59 -2.61 -25.30
N VAL A 20 -6.43 -2.73 -25.96
CA VAL A 20 -5.86 -1.62 -26.71
C VAL A 20 -6.65 -1.50 -28.01
N GLN A 21 -7.38 -0.40 -28.19
CA GLN A 21 -8.00 -0.12 -29.47
C GLN A 21 -6.89 0.17 -30.48
N SER A 22 -6.56 -0.82 -31.30
CA SER A 22 -5.65 -0.67 -32.43
C SER A 22 -6.29 0.29 -33.45
N LYS A 23 -5.94 1.58 -33.37
CA LYS A 23 -5.89 2.40 -34.59
C LYS A 23 -4.59 2.01 -35.27
N GLU A 24 -4.71 1.32 -36.39
CA GLU A 24 -3.60 1.17 -37.34
C GLU A 24 -3.24 2.57 -37.84
N GLU A 25 -2.00 2.99 -37.60
CA GLU A 25 -1.07 3.64 -38.55
C GLU A 25 0.06 4.39 -37.80
N GLU A 26 1.29 3.95 -38.10
CA GLU A 26 2.55 4.72 -38.25
C GLU A 26 3.23 5.38 -37.03
N GLU A 27 4.41 4.82 -36.73
CA GLU A 27 5.71 5.48 -36.46
C GLU A 27 5.72 6.95 -35.97
N GLU A 28 6.37 7.17 -34.82
CA GLU A 28 7.43 8.17 -34.58
C GLU A 28 7.51 8.57 -33.09
N GLY A 29 8.73 8.57 -32.54
CA GLY A 29 9.09 9.45 -31.42
C GLY A 29 8.91 8.93 -29.99
N VAL A 30 9.75 7.96 -29.57
CA VAL A 30 10.10 7.81 -28.15
C VAL A 30 10.84 9.08 -27.70
N SER A 31 10.15 9.95 -26.98
CA SER A 31 10.79 11.04 -26.25
C SER A 31 10.96 10.63 -24.79
N THR A 32 12.19 10.20 -24.49
CA THR A 32 12.73 10.08 -23.14
C THR A 32 12.68 11.45 -22.45
N ILE A 33 11.76 11.62 -21.50
CA ILE A 33 11.81 12.76 -20.58
C ILE A 33 12.76 12.37 -19.44
N GLN A 34 14.01 12.83 -19.56
CA GLN A 34 14.93 12.97 -18.43
C GLN A 34 14.68 14.32 -17.78
N GLU A 35 14.10 14.32 -16.59
CA GLU A 35 14.32 15.36 -15.60
C GLU A 35 14.81 14.69 -14.32
N LYS A 36 16.07 14.97 -13.99
CA LYS A 36 16.69 14.70 -12.70
C LYS A 36 16.07 15.65 -11.67
N GLU A 37 15.59 15.11 -10.56
CA GLU A 37 15.67 15.77 -9.26
C GLU A 37 15.58 14.70 -8.16
N ASP A 38 16.52 14.77 -7.22
CA ASP A 38 16.72 13.84 -6.12
C ASP A 38 15.46 13.68 -5.26
N GLN A 39 14.79 12.54 -5.35
CA GLN A 39 13.94 12.04 -4.28
C GLN A 39 14.23 10.57 -4.09
N VAL A 40 14.61 10.25 -2.86
CA VAL A 40 14.82 8.91 -2.33
C VAL A 40 13.78 7.95 -2.91
N THR A 41 14.16 7.19 -3.93
CA THR A 41 13.40 6.06 -4.43
C THR A 41 13.57 4.90 -3.44
N SER A 42 13.12 5.11 -2.21
CA SER A 42 12.47 4.01 -1.52
C SER A 42 11.29 3.68 -2.41
N GLN A 43 11.47 2.66 -3.23
CA GLN A 43 10.43 2.01 -4.00
C GLN A 43 9.46 1.39 -2.98
N GLU A 44 8.77 2.24 -2.23
CA GLU A 44 7.73 1.84 -1.31
C GLU A 44 6.69 1.17 -2.19
N SER A 45 6.52 -0.12 -1.97
CA SER A 45 5.50 -0.92 -2.62
C SER A 45 4.17 -0.18 -2.46
N LYS A 46 3.68 0.45 -3.52
CA LYS A 46 2.40 1.17 -3.54
C LYS A 46 1.21 0.21 -3.56
N ASP A 47 1.41 -0.99 -3.02
CA ASP A 47 0.54 -2.12 -3.21
C ASP A 47 0.40 -2.90 -1.90
N ASN A 48 -0.84 -3.23 -1.57
CA ASN A 48 -1.22 -3.98 -0.38
C ASN A 48 -1.44 -5.48 -0.68
N ARG A 49 -1.14 -5.99 -1.90
CA ARG A 49 -1.37 -7.39 -2.31
C ARG A 49 -0.77 -8.44 -1.37
N ALA A 50 0.31 -8.10 -0.67
CA ALA A 50 1.01 -8.99 0.24
C ALA A 50 0.52 -8.88 1.71
N LEU A 51 -0.38 -7.94 2.00
CA LEU A 51 -0.98 -7.79 3.33
C LEU A 51 -2.09 -8.81 3.50
N VAL A 52 -1.90 -9.73 4.45
CA VAL A 52 -2.89 -10.74 4.82
C VAL A 52 -3.55 -10.32 6.12
N ASP A 53 -4.88 -10.25 6.14
CA ASP A 53 -5.64 -9.99 7.35
C ASP A 53 -5.92 -11.30 8.08
N ASN A 54 -5.04 -11.64 9.00
CA ASN A 54 -5.14 -12.81 9.87
C ASN A 54 -5.45 -12.43 11.33
N ASN A 55 -5.82 -11.16 11.57
CA ASN A 55 -6.05 -10.58 12.90
C ASN A 55 -4.91 -10.78 13.92
N SER A 56 -3.71 -11.17 13.45
CA SER A 56 -2.51 -11.38 14.28
C SER A 56 -1.46 -10.30 14.02
N ALA A 57 -1.86 -9.22 13.37
CA ALA A 57 -0.96 -8.14 12.98
C ALA A 57 -0.50 -7.29 14.17
N GLN A 58 -1.22 -7.33 15.29
CA GLN A 58 -0.93 -6.58 16.51
C GLN A 58 -0.62 -7.55 17.66
N SER A 59 0.46 -7.29 18.39
CA SER A 59 0.94 -8.13 19.49
C SER A 59 0.62 -7.56 20.88
N LEU A 60 0.39 -6.26 20.98
CA LEU A 60 -0.09 -5.56 22.18
C LEU A 60 -1.54 -5.93 22.47
N THR A 61 -1.83 -6.27 23.72
CA THR A 61 -3.17 -6.64 24.18
C THR A 61 -4.00 -5.43 24.59
N GLY A 62 -5.31 -5.61 24.74
CA GLY A 62 -6.19 -4.54 25.23
C GLY A 62 -5.87 -4.15 26.68
N GLU A 63 -5.43 -5.12 27.47
CA GLU A 63 -4.98 -4.94 28.84
C GLU A 63 -3.74 -4.04 28.91
N ASP A 64 -2.75 -4.28 28.05
CA ASP A 64 -1.53 -3.46 27.98
C ASP A 64 -1.86 -1.99 27.63
N ILE A 65 -2.82 -1.76 26.73
CA ILE A 65 -3.29 -0.42 26.36
C ILE A 65 -3.97 0.27 27.55
N GLU A 66 -4.78 -0.47 28.30
CA GLU A 66 -5.45 0.05 29.49
C GLU A 66 -4.44 0.36 30.61
N GLU A 67 -3.38 -0.45 30.76
CA GLU A 67 -2.27 -0.15 31.67
C GLU A 67 -1.56 1.15 31.28
N MET A 68 -1.23 1.35 30.00
CA MET A 68 -0.64 2.61 29.52
C MET A 68 -1.53 3.81 29.83
N ARG A 69 -2.85 3.68 29.64
CA ARG A 69 -3.81 4.74 29.99
C ARG A 69 -3.83 5.02 31.49
N ARG A 70 -3.76 3.98 32.34
CA ARG A 70 -3.70 4.11 33.81
C ARG A 70 -2.40 4.75 34.30
N GLN A 71 -1.30 4.46 33.61
CA GLN A 71 0.01 5.07 33.86
C GLN A 71 0.07 6.54 33.39
N GLY A 72 -0.97 7.03 32.71
CA GLY A 72 -1.06 8.40 32.21
C GLY A 72 -0.31 8.63 30.90
N ALA A 73 -0.08 7.58 30.11
CA ALA A 73 0.50 7.71 28.77
C ALA A 73 -0.38 8.60 27.89
N THR A 74 0.25 9.45 27.07
CA THR A 74 -0.45 10.28 26.11
C THR A 74 -0.95 9.45 24.93
N GLY A 75 -1.93 9.97 24.19
CA GLY A 75 -2.43 9.31 22.97
C GLY A 75 -1.30 9.02 21.98
N ASP A 76 -0.38 9.96 21.81
CA ASP A 76 0.78 9.81 20.91
C ASP A 76 1.67 8.64 21.33
N GLN A 77 1.94 8.49 22.63
CA GLN A 77 2.73 7.37 23.15
C GLN A 77 2.05 6.01 22.92
N ILE A 78 0.72 5.97 23.05
CA ILE A 78 -0.07 4.76 22.76
C ILE A 78 -0.02 4.44 21.26
N ILE A 79 -0.12 5.45 20.39
CA ILE A 79 -0.02 5.29 18.94
C ILE A 79 1.38 4.78 18.56
N GLU A 80 2.44 5.33 19.14
CA GLU A 80 3.82 4.86 18.92
C GLU A 80 4.00 3.40 19.37
N ALA A 81 3.47 3.03 20.53
CA ALA A 81 3.49 1.65 21.01
C ALA A 81 2.72 0.70 20.09
N LEU A 82 1.57 1.12 19.55
CA LEU A 82 0.80 0.34 18.59
C LEU A 82 1.54 0.14 17.27
N ILE A 83 2.23 1.17 16.78
CA ILE A 83 3.06 1.11 15.57
C ILE A 83 4.22 0.12 15.78
N ALA A 84 4.94 0.25 16.89
CA ALA A 84 6.09 -0.60 17.21
C ALA A 84 5.72 -2.09 17.33
N ASN A 85 4.50 -2.39 17.80
CA ASN A 85 4.00 -3.75 17.97
C ASN A 85 3.20 -4.29 16.77
N SER A 86 3.19 -3.57 15.65
CA SER A 86 2.47 -3.95 14.43
C SER A 86 3.36 -4.61 13.38
N ALA A 87 3.11 -5.90 13.10
CA ALA A 87 3.88 -6.69 12.14
C ALA A 87 3.66 -6.30 10.67
N THR A 88 2.62 -5.50 10.39
CA THR A 88 2.24 -5.11 9.02
C THR A 88 2.44 -3.64 8.73
N PHE A 89 2.77 -2.82 9.72
CA PHE A 89 2.82 -1.36 9.56
C PHE A 89 3.85 -0.92 8.52
N GLU A 90 5.06 -1.46 8.58
CA GLU A 90 6.15 -1.13 7.63
C GLU A 90 5.86 -1.57 6.19
N LYS A 91 5.04 -2.61 6.02
CA LYS A 91 4.66 -3.15 4.71
C LYS A 91 3.54 -2.35 4.04
N LYS A 92 2.92 -1.42 4.76
CA LYS A 92 1.88 -0.53 4.21
C LYS A 92 2.52 0.61 3.43
N THR A 93 1.75 1.17 2.50
CA THR A 93 2.14 2.38 1.78
C THR A 93 2.32 3.58 2.72
N SER A 94 3.18 4.54 2.38
CA SER A 94 3.34 5.82 3.11
C SER A 94 2.02 6.48 3.47
N PHE A 95 1.12 6.65 2.49
CA PHE A 95 -0.21 7.21 2.73
C PHE A 95 -1.01 6.43 3.77
N SER A 96 -0.89 5.10 3.78
CA SER A 96 -1.58 4.25 4.76
C SER A 96 -0.96 4.36 6.16
N GLN A 97 0.36 4.53 6.25
CA GLN A 97 1.07 4.77 7.51
C GLN A 97 0.73 6.13 8.11
N GLU A 98 0.72 7.20 7.31
CA GLU A 98 0.31 8.54 7.75
C GLU A 98 -1.13 8.56 8.21
N LYS A 99 -2.03 7.94 7.44
CA LYS A 99 -3.44 7.80 7.83
C LYS A 99 -3.60 7.09 9.18
N TYR A 100 -2.76 6.10 9.47
CA TYR A 100 -2.79 5.39 10.75
C TYR A 100 -2.34 6.29 11.92
N ARG A 101 -1.38 7.18 11.70
CA ARG A 101 -0.92 8.16 12.72
C ARG A 101 -1.93 9.29 12.97
N LEU A 102 -2.77 9.62 11.99
CA LEU A 102 -3.78 10.68 12.08
C LEU A 102 -5.15 10.20 12.61
N ARG A 103 -5.28 8.91 12.95
CA ARG A 103 -6.55 8.24 13.25
C ARG A 103 -6.92 8.25 14.73
#